data_AF-A0A1M2Z8P4-F1
#
_entry.id   AF-A0A1M2Z8P4-F1
#
_cell.length_a   1.000
_cell.length_b   1.000
_cell.length_c   1.000
_cell.angle_alpha   90.00
_cell.angle_beta   90.00
_cell.angle_gamma   90.00
#
_symmetry.space_group_name_H-M   'P 1'
#
loop_
_entity.id
_entity.type
_entity.pdbx_description
1 polymer ?
#
loop_
_entity_poly.entity_id
_entity_poly.type
_entity_poly.pdbx_seq_one_letter_code
_entity_poly.pdbx_strand_id
1 'polypeptide(L)'
;MVYFHFTTDYKDKLKTKKALIETELPSFVRSILYKLDDIREGSQKTVVQVDLIQVFEDYLMVASDVFRYDVSVLVMEMKAKNIETALRNFNERIGLTDVSFLVNALIGLYRGEHQGEALAYLARDMDVKAKEALKKKLNKLPGKIKIASIPLVAVTLATLLYVIGSHLIRSMGGLF
;
A
#
# COMPACT_ATOMS: atom_id res chain seq x y z
N MET A 1 -11.88 15.06 -39.24
CA MET A 1 -11.08 15.61 -38.10
C MET A 1 -11.67 15.30 -36.72
N VAL A 2 -13.00 15.11 -36.58
CA VAL A 2 -13.66 14.79 -35.28
C VAL A 2 -13.27 13.43 -34.68
N TYR A 3 -13.12 12.38 -35.49
CA TYR A 3 -12.69 11.05 -35.03
C TYR A 3 -11.27 11.03 -34.42
N PHE A 4 -10.37 11.86 -34.94
CA PHE A 4 -8.99 11.90 -34.45
C PHE A 4 -8.91 12.63 -33.10
N HIS A 5 -9.65 13.72 -32.91
CA HIS A 5 -9.73 14.38 -31.61
C HIS A 5 -10.39 13.51 -30.54
N PHE A 6 -11.45 12.79 -30.88
CA PHE A 6 -12.12 11.87 -29.96
C PHE A 6 -11.21 10.71 -29.56
N THR A 7 -10.52 10.09 -30.51
CA THR A 7 -9.59 8.98 -30.18
C THR A 7 -8.38 9.44 -29.38
N THR A 8 -7.88 10.66 -29.59
CA THR A 8 -6.81 11.25 -28.77
C THR A 8 -7.29 11.58 -27.36
N ASP A 9 -8.45 12.22 -27.19
CA ASP A 9 -9.01 12.57 -25.87
C ASP A 9 -9.33 11.32 -25.02
N TYR A 10 -9.83 10.25 -25.64
CA TYR A 10 -10.05 8.97 -24.96
C TYR A 10 -8.74 8.30 -24.52
N LYS A 11 -7.71 8.34 -25.37
CA LYS A 11 -6.38 7.82 -25.02
C LYS A 11 -5.75 8.61 -23.88
N ASP A 12 -5.92 9.93 -23.87
CA ASP A 12 -5.38 10.81 -22.84
C ASP A 12 -6.10 10.63 -21.49
N LYS A 13 -7.42 10.48 -21.51
CA LYS A 13 -8.21 10.13 -20.31
C LYS A 13 -7.82 8.77 -19.75
N LEU A 14 -7.66 7.76 -20.61
CA LEU A 14 -7.25 6.42 -20.20
C LEU A 14 -5.84 6.44 -19.59
N LYS A 15 -4.91 7.18 -20.21
CA LYS A 15 -3.54 7.35 -19.72
C LYS A 15 -3.53 8.06 -18.36
N THR A 16 -4.34 9.11 -18.20
CA THR A 16 -4.49 9.83 -16.93
C THR A 16 -5.03 8.91 -15.83
N LYS A 17 -6.08 8.13 -16.12
CA LYS A 17 -6.61 7.14 -15.17
C LYS A 17 -5.55 6.11 -14.77
N LYS A 18 -4.81 5.55 -15.74
CA LYS A 18 -3.73 4.59 -15.46
C LYS A 18 -2.62 5.19 -14.60
N ALA A 19 -2.19 6.42 -14.88
CA ALA A 19 -1.16 7.09 -14.10
C ALA A 19 -1.59 7.35 -12.63
N LEU A 20 -2.87 7.66 -12.40
CA LEU A 20 -3.42 7.80 -11.05
C LEU A 20 -3.43 6.45 -10.32
N ILE A 21 -3.87 5.38 -10.99
CA ILE A 21 -3.84 4.02 -10.44
C ILE A 21 -2.40 3.62 -10.09
N GLU A 22 -1.44 3.81 -10.99
CA GLU A 22 -0.02 3.50 -10.74
C GLU A 22 0.57 4.27 -9.56
N THR A 23 0.11 5.51 -9.33
CA THR A 23 0.57 6.34 -8.20
C THR A 23 0.04 5.81 -6.86
N GLU A 24 -1.21 5.35 -6.83
CA GLU A 24 -1.87 4.85 -5.62
C GLU A 24 -1.61 3.35 -5.37
N LEU A 25 -1.17 2.63 -6.40
CA LEU A 25 -0.95 1.19 -6.40
C LEU A 25 -0.04 0.71 -5.26
N PRO A 26 1.11 1.36 -4.94
CA PRO A 26 1.93 0.93 -3.81
C PRO A 26 1.18 0.95 -2.47
N SER A 27 0.33 1.96 -2.24
CA SER A 27 -0.47 2.07 -1.02
C SER A 27 -1.56 1.01 -0.96
N PHE A 28 -2.22 0.75 -2.09
CA PHE A 28 -3.20 -0.34 -2.22
C PHE A 28 -2.58 -1.68 -1.86
N VAL A 29 -1.50 -2.07 -2.55
CA VAL A 29 -0.83 -3.35 -2.33
C VAL A 29 -0.36 -3.47 -0.88
N ARG A 30 0.28 -2.44 -0.31
CA ARG A 30 0.73 -2.44 1.08
C ARG A 30 -0.42 -2.66 2.07
N SER A 31 -1.58 -2.05 1.82
CA SER A 31 -2.75 -2.19 2.70
C SER A 31 -3.29 -3.62 2.67
N ILE A 32 -3.37 -4.23 1.49
CA ILE A 32 -3.79 -5.63 1.33
C ILE A 32 -2.80 -6.56 2.04
N LEU A 33 -1.49 -6.39 1.80
CA LEU A 33 -0.46 -7.22 2.42
C LEU A 33 -0.45 -7.13 3.95
N TYR A 34 -0.57 -5.90 4.49
CA TYR A 34 -0.66 -5.70 5.94
C TYR A 34 -1.84 -6.45 6.56
N LYS A 35 -3.01 -6.38 5.92
CA LYS A 35 -4.21 -7.10 6.38
C LYS A 35 -4.05 -8.62 6.29
N LEU A 36 -3.37 -9.11 5.26
CA LEU A 36 -3.06 -10.53 5.13
C LEU A 36 -2.13 -11.02 6.25
N ASP A 37 -1.10 -10.25 6.59
CA ASP A 37 -0.16 -10.61 7.65
C ASP A 37 -0.79 -10.51 9.05
N ASP A 38 -1.61 -9.50 9.32
CA ASP A 38 -2.38 -9.34 10.57
C ASP A 38 -3.26 -10.57 10.85
N ILE A 39 -3.98 -11.06 9.84
CA ILE A 39 -4.80 -12.28 9.93
C ILE A 39 -3.92 -13.51 10.20
N ARG A 40 -2.73 -13.59 9.61
CA ARG A 40 -1.80 -14.73 9.79
C ARG A 40 -1.20 -14.76 11.20
N GLU A 41 -0.83 -13.61 11.75
CA GLU A 41 -0.25 -13.52 13.11
C GLU A 41 -1.31 -13.76 14.21
N GLY A 42 -2.55 -13.32 14.00
CA GLY A 42 -3.66 -13.56 14.94
C GLY A 42 -4.18 -15.00 14.98
N SER A 43 -3.91 -15.80 13.94
CA SER A 43 -4.46 -17.15 13.77
C SER A 43 -3.55 -18.25 14.31
N GLN A 44 -3.44 -18.39 15.65
CA GLN A 44 -2.72 -19.49 16.31
C GLN A 44 -3.34 -20.90 16.13
N LYS A 45 -4.28 -21.10 15.21
CA LYS A 45 -4.97 -22.38 15.03
C LYS A 45 -5.26 -22.65 13.55
N THR A 46 -4.64 -23.72 13.05
CA THR A 46 -5.19 -24.63 12.03
C THR A 46 -5.71 -23.99 10.75
N VAL A 47 -4.90 -24.01 9.68
CA VAL A 47 -5.32 -23.95 8.26
C VAL A 47 -6.53 -23.03 8.01
N VAL A 48 -6.40 -21.75 8.34
CA VAL A 48 -7.43 -20.77 8.03
C VAL A 48 -7.26 -20.40 6.56
N GLN A 49 -8.18 -20.86 5.71
CA GLN A 49 -8.37 -20.25 4.40
C GLN A 49 -8.50 -18.75 4.62
N VAL A 50 -7.59 -17.97 4.03
CA VAL A 50 -7.59 -16.53 4.19
C VAL A 50 -8.93 -15.99 3.70
N ASP A 51 -9.68 -15.33 4.58
CA ASP A 51 -10.93 -14.67 4.20
C ASP A 51 -10.60 -13.40 3.39
N LEU A 52 -10.42 -13.60 2.08
CA LEU A 52 -10.13 -12.52 1.15
C LEU A 52 -11.28 -11.51 1.06
N ILE A 53 -12.53 -11.91 1.33
CA ILE A 53 -13.67 -11.00 1.30
C ILE A 53 -13.49 -9.96 2.40
N GLN A 54 -13.22 -10.40 3.63
CA GLN A 54 -12.99 -9.50 4.75
C GLN A 54 -11.79 -8.57 4.52
N VAL A 55 -10.70 -9.07 3.95
CA VAL A 55 -9.50 -8.26 3.61
C VAL A 55 -9.87 -7.07 2.70
N PHE A 56 -10.67 -7.32 1.65
CA PHE A 56 -11.06 -6.27 0.72
C PHE A 56 -12.17 -5.36 1.26
N GLU A 57 -13.06 -5.86 2.13
CA GLU A 57 -14.04 -5.04 2.85
C GLU A 57 -13.37 -4.05 3.80
N ASP A 58 -12.40 -4.52 4.58
CA ASP A 58 -11.58 -3.68 5.45
C ASP A 58 -10.85 -2.60 4.65
N TYR A 59 -10.30 -2.97 3.48
CA TYR A 59 -9.65 -2.00 2.59
C TYR A 59 -10.64 -0.92 2.10
N LEU A 60 -11.89 -1.27 1.78
CA LEU A 60 -12.90 -0.30 1.31
C LEU A 60 -13.19 0.81 2.32
N MET A 61 -12.95 0.58 3.62
CA MET A 61 -13.11 1.61 4.66
C MET A 61 -12.07 2.73 4.55
N VAL A 62 -10.89 2.43 3.97
CA VAL A 62 -9.75 3.35 3.85
C VAL A 62 -9.30 3.59 2.41
N ALA A 63 -10.04 3.03 1.45
CA ALA A 63 -9.70 3.08 0.03
C ALA A 63 -9.74 4.51 -0.52
N SER A 64 -8.75 4.87 -1.34
CA SER A 64 -8.80 6.09 -2.13
C SER A 64 -9.83 5.96 -3.25
N ASP A 65 -10.38 7.09 -3.71
CA ASP A 65 -11.40 7.13 -4.77
C ASP A 65 -10.96 6.40 -6.05
N VAL A 66 -9.65 6.32 -6.28
CA VAL A 66 -9.03 5.64 -7.43
C VAL A 66 -9.32 4.13 -7.43
N PHE A 67 -9.22 3.46 -6.27
CA PHE A 67 -9.42 2.01 -6.15
C PHE A 67 -10.80 1.64 -5.61
N ARG A 68 -11.52 2.59 -4.97
CA ARG A 68 -12.78 2.32 -4.27
C ARG A 68 -13.82 1.65 -5.17
N TYR A 69 -14.01 2.13 -6.39
CA TYR A 69 -14.95 1.51 -7.33
C TYR A 69 -14.52 0.08 -7.70
N ASP A 70 -13.29 -0.09 -8.18
CA ASP A 70 -12.82 -1.39 -8.69
C ASP A 70 -12.76 -2.47 -7.60
N VAL A 71 -12.44 -2.08 -6.35
CA VAL A 71 -12.47 -2.97 -5.19
C VAL A 71 -13.91 -3.24 -4.72
N SER A 72 -14.83 -2.27 -4.80
CA SER A 72 -16.23 -2.52 -4.43
C SER A 72 -16.89 -3.55 -5.35
N VAL A 73 -16.58 -3.46 -6.66
CA VAL A 73 -17.01 -4.46 -7.64
C VAL A 73 -16.36 -5.81 -7.35
N LEU A 74 -15.08 -5.84 -6.95
CA LEU A 74 -14.40 -7.07 -6.56
C LEU A 74 -15.10 -7.75 -5.38
N VAL A 75 -15.38 -7.04 -4.29
CA VAL A 75 -16.08 -7.59 -3.11
C VAL A 75 -17.46 -8.10 -3.50
N MET A 76 -18.21 -7.33 -4.29
CA MET A 76 -19.52 -7.75 -4.80
C MET A 76 -19.40 -9.04 -5.62
N GLU A 77 -18.44 -9.13 -6.54
CA GLU A 77 -18.22 -10.32 -7.35
C GLU A 77 -17.75 -11.52 -6.53
N MET A 78 -16.92 -11.33 -5.50
CA MET A 78 -16.51 -12.41 -4.59
C MET A 78 -17.70 -12.97 -3.79
N LYS A 79 -18.64 -12.12 -3.39
CA LYS A 79 -19.86 -12.54 -2.67
C LYS A 79 -20.87 -13.24 -3.58
N ALA A 80 -20.95 -12.83 -4.84
CA ALA A 80 -21.92 -13.35 -5.80
C ALA A 80 -21.41 -14.55 -6.62
N LYS A 81 -20.09 -14.70 -6.75
CA LYS A 81 -19.43 -15.63 -7.69
C LYS A 81 -18.23 -16.31 -7.01
N ASN A 82 -17.48 -17.09 -7.79
CA ASN A 82 -16.21 -17.66 -7.34
C ASN A 82 -15.15 -16.56 -7.13
N ILE A 83 -14.41 -16.65 -6.01
CA ILE A 83 -13.36 -15.68 -5.62
C ILE A 83 -12.26 -15.56 -6.68
N GLU A 84 -11.79 -16.66 -7.27
CA GLU A 84 -10.76 -16.59 -8.30
C GLU A 84 -11.25 -15.88 -9.56
N THR A 85 -12.49 -16.15 -9.98
CA THR A 85 -13.11 -15.44 -11.10
C THR A 85 -13.22 -13.95 -10.80
N ALA A 86 -13.64 -13.58 -9.59
CA ALA A 86 -13.71 -12.19 -9.17
C ALA A 86 -12.33 -11.50 -9.20
N LEU A 87 -11.29 -12.16 -8.71
CA LEU A 87 -9.91 -11.67 -8.75
C LEU A 87 -9.38 -11.52 -10.19
N ARG A 88 -9.69 -12.46 -11.09
CA ARG A 88 -9.33 -12.35 -12.52
C ARG A 88 -10.03 -11.18 -13.20
N ASN A 89 -11.33 -11.01 -12.97
CA ASN A 89 -12.09 -9.87 -13.50
C ASN A 89 -11.54 -8.54 -12.97
N PHE A 90 -11.15 -8.47 -11.69
CA PHE A 90 -10.49 -7.30 -11.14
C PHE A 90 -9.15 -7.02 -11.84
N ASN A 91 -8.33 -8.04 -12.08
CA ASN A 91 -7.08 -7.88 -12.84
C ASN A 91 -7.33 -7.34 -14.25
N GLU A 92 -8.35 -7.83 -14.95
CA GLU A 92 -8.72 -7.37 -16.28
C GLU A 92 -9.18 -5.90 -16.29
N ARG A 93 -9.93 -5.46 -15.27
CA ARG A 93 -10.36 -4.07 -15.12
C ARG A 93 -9.18 -3.10 -14.94
N ILE A 94 -8.18 -3.48 -14.14
CA ILE A 94 -7.04 -2.62 -13.84
C ILE A 94 -5.98 -2.70 -14.95
N GLY A 95 -5.65 -3.90 -15.41
CA GLY A 95 -4.72 -4.14 -16.52
C GLY A 95 -3.30 -3.63 -16.26
N LEU A 96 -2.80 -3.77 -15.03
CA LEU A 96 -1.43 -3.45 -14.63
C LEU A 96 -0.68 -4.72 -14.20
N THR A 97 0.59 -4.84 -14.61
CA THR A 97 1.42 -6.02 -14.35
C THR A 97 1.56 -6.35 -12.86
N ASP A 98 1.77 -5.33 -12.03
CA ASP A 98 1.90 -5.49 -10.57
C ASP A 98 0.60 -6.03 -9.93
N VAL A 99 -0.56 -5.61 -10.45
CA VAL A 99 -1.86 -6.10 -9.99
C VAL A 99 -2.06 -7.55 -10.43
N SER A 100 -1.57 -7.93 -11.61
CA SER A 100 -1.57 -9.33 -12.04
C SER A 100 -0.73 -10.21 -11.11
N PHE A 101 0.43 -9.74 -10.68
CA PHE A 101 1.25 -10.45 -9.68
C PHE A 101 0.52 -10.60 -8.35
N LEU A 102 -0.08 -9.52 -7.83
CA LEU A 102 -0.89 -9.58 -6.61
C LEU A 102 -2.01 -10.61 -6.74
N VAL A 103 -2.83 -10.50 -7.79
CA VAL A 103 -3.98 -11.39 -8.02
C VAL A 103 -3.57 -12.86 -8.11
N ASN A 104 -2.50 -13.18 -8.82
CA ASN A 104 -2.02 -14.56 -8.91
C ASN A 104 -1.57 -15.10 -7.54
N ALA A 105 -0.88 -14.28 -6.75
CA ALA A 105 -0.46 -14.66 -5.41
C ALA A 105 -1.66 -14.84 -4.46
N LEU A 106 -2.69 -13.99 -4.55
CA LEU A 106 -3.93 -14.13 -3.78
C LEU A 106 -4.74 -15.37 -4.17
N ILE A 107 -4.79 -15.71 -5.47
CA ILE A 107 -5.42 -16.94 -5.94
C ILE A 107 -4.69 -18.17 -5.38
N GLY A 108 -3.36 -18.20 -5.45
CA GLY A 108 -2.60 -19.32 -4.88
C GLY A 108 -2.76 -19.41 -3.36
N LEU A 109 -2.76 -18.26 -2.66
CA LEU A 109 -3.04 -18.21 -1.21
C LEU A 109 -4.43 -18.76 -0.88
N TYR A 110 -5.46 -18.41 -1.66
CA TYR A 110 -6.82 -18.94 -1.51
C TYR A 110 -6.89 -20.46 -1.75
N ARG A 111 -6.07 -21.00 -2.66
CA ARG A 111 -5.91 -22.44 -2.90
C ARG A 111 -5.10 -23.17 -1.82
N GLY A 112 -4.56 -22.45 -0.85
CA GLY A 112 -3.67 -22.99 0.19
C GLY A 112 -2.23 -23.22 -0.30
N GLU A 113 -1.85 -22.68 -1.46
CA GLU A 113 -0.48 -22.72 -1.94
C GLU A 113 0.41 -21.75 -1.14
N HIS A 114 1.68 -22.12 -0.97
CA HIS A 114 2.67 -21.28 -0.31
C HIS A 114 3.15 -20.14 -1.24
N GLN A 115 2.30 -19.12 -1.44
CA GLN A 115 2.62 -17.92 -2.22
C GLN A 115 3.26 -16.79 -1.39
N GLY A 116 3.76 -17.10 -0.18
CA GLY A 116 4.36 -16.10 0.72
C GLY A 116 5.58 -15.39 0.12
N GLU A 117 6.38 -16.10 -0.67
CA GLU A 117 7.56 -15.53 -1.35
C GLU A 117 7.17 -14.53 -2.45
N ALA A 118 6.12 -14.83 -3.22
CA ALA A 118 5.62 -13.94 -4.27
C ALA A 118 5.06 -12.63 -3.67
N LEU A 119 4.29 -12.74 -2.57
CA LEU A 119 3.80 -11.58 -1.83
C LEU A 119 4.94 -10.77 -1.21
N ALA A 120 5.96 -11.43 -0.65
CA ALA A 120 7.13 -10.75 -0.09
C ALA A 120 7.96 -10.01 -1.15
N TYR A 121 8.10 -10.59 -2.35
CA TYR A 121 8.76 -9.92 -3.47
C TYR A 121 7.98 -8.69 -3.92
N LEU A 122 6.65 -8.82 -4.06
CA LEU A 122 5.77 -7.71 -4.40
C LEU A 122 5.83 -6.59 -3.35
N ALA A 123 5.83 -6.94 -2.06
CA ALA A 123 5.97 -5.98 -0.97
C ALA A 123 7.24 -5.12 -1.12
N ARG A 124 8.37 -5.78 -1.38
CA ARG A 124 9.67 -5.12 -1.57
C ARG A 124 9.66 -4.20 -2.78
N ASP A 125 9.10 -4.63 -3.91
CA ASP A 125 9.01 -3.82 -5.12
C ASP A 125 8.13 -2.57 -4.90
N MET A 126 6.99 -2.73 -4.22
CA MET A 126 6.11 -1.61 -3.89
C MET A 126 6.78 -0.60 -2.94
N ASP A 127 7.55 -1.07 -1.95
CA ASP A 127 8.32 -0.20 -1.06
C ASP A 127 9.40 0.59 -1.82
N VAL A 128 10.05 -0.02 -2.81
CA VAL A 128 10.99 0.67 -3.70
C VAL A 128 10.27 1.75 -4.51
N LYS A 129 9.16 1.42 -5.16
CA LYS A 129 8.34 2.38 -5.94
C LYS A 129 7.84 3.55 -5.08
N ALA A 130 7.37 3.29 -3.86
CA ALA A 130 6.92 4.33 -2.94
C ALA A 130 8.07 5.28 -2.55
N LYS A 131 9.25 4.74 -2.24
CA LYS A 131 10.46 5.54 -1.94
C LYS A 131 10.89 6.38 -3.13
N GLU A 132 10.84 5.84 -4.34
CA GLU A 132 11.16 6.59 -5.55
C GLU A 132 10.16 7.70 -5.84
N ALA A 133 8.86 7.45 -5.65
CA ALA A 133 7.83 8.46 -5.77
C ALA A 133 8.05 9.61 -4.76
N LEU A 134 8.42 9.27 -3.52
CA LEU A 134 8.78 10.25 -2.50
C LEU A 134 10.04 11.04 -2.88
N LYS A 135 11.11 10.37 -3.34
CA LYS A 135 12.32 11.04 -3.85
C LYS A 135 12.01 12.00 -5.00
N LYS A 136 11.15 11.60 -5.95
CA LYS A 136 10.70 12.46 -7.06
C LYS A 136 9.93 13.67 -6.54
N LYS A 137 9.03 13.50 -5.57
CA LYS A 137 8.31 14.62 -4.92
C LYS A 137 9.29 15.56 -4.20
N LEU A 138 10.24 15.01 -3.43
CA LEU A 138 11.27 15.78 -2.72
C LEU A 138 12.23 16.52 -3.66
N ASN A 139 12.56 15.95 -4.81
CA ASN A 139 13.40 16.62 -5.83
C ASN A 139 12.65 17.74 -6.56
N LYS A 140 11.32 17.68 -6.62
CA LYS A 140 10.47 18.76 -7.16
C LYS A 140 10.22 19.89 -6.15
N LEU A 141 10.39 19.63 -4.85
CA LEU A 141 10.28 20.67 -3.83
C LEU A 141 11.55 21.55 -3.84
N PRO A 142 11.42 22.90 -3.89
CA PRO A 142 12.57 23.78 -3.88
C PRO A 142 13.38 23.57 -2.58
N GLY A 143 14.72 23.56 -2.69
CA GLY A 143 15.66 23.16 -1.63
C GLY A 143 15.55 23.89 -0.29
N LYS A 144 14.71 24.93 -0.18
CA LYS A 144 14.42 25.68 1.04
C LYS A 144 13.82 24.81 2.17
N ILE A 145 13.09 23.75 1.83
CA ILE A 145 12.47 22.85 2.82
C ILE A 145 13.52 21.94 3.51
N LYS A 146 14.59 21.56 2.80
CA LYS A 146 15.68 20.75 3.36
C LYS A 146 16.49 21.48 4.43
N ILE A 147 16.54 22.81 4.36
CA ILE A 147 17.24 23.67 5.34
C ILE A 147 16.38 23.88 6.59
N ALA A 148 15.05 23.94 6.43
CA ALA A 148 14.11 24.16 7.52
C ALA A 148 13.91 22.93 8.46
N SER A 149 14.26 21.71 8.02
CA SER A 149 14.17 20.51 8.88
C SER A 149 15.35 20.34 9.85
N ILE A 150 16.47 21.03 9.61
CA ILE A 150 17.68 20.97 10.46
C ILE A 150 17.41 21.45 11.90
N PRO A 151 16.77 22.62 12.14
CA PRO A 151 16.48 23.08 13.50
C PRO A 151 15.49 22.16 14.24
N LEU A 152 14.53 21.54 13.53
CA LEU A 152 13.55 20.62 14.14
C LEU A 152 14.24 19.36 14.70
N VAL A 153 15.20 18.80 13.96
CA VAL A 153 15.99 17.65 14.42
C VAL A 153 16.89 18.05 15.60
N ALA A 154 17.49 19.23 15.56
CA ALA A 154 18.34 19.73 16.65
C ALA A 154 17.56 19.92 17.96
N VAL A 155 16.34 20.48 17.90
CA VAL A 155 15.46 20.63 19.06
C VAL A 155 15.05 19.27 19.63
N THR A 156 14.70 18.32 18.75
CA THR A 156 14.34 16.96 19.17
C THR A 156 15.51 16.25 19.88
N LEU A 157 16.73 16.38 19.35
CA LEU A 157 17.94 15.86 19.99
C LEU A 157 18.19 16.53 21.35
N ALA A 158 18.06 17.86 21.42
CA ALA A 158 18.26 18.63 22.64
C ALA A 158 17.27 18.22 23.74
N THR A 159 16.00 17.98 23.40
CA THR A 159 15.01 17.49 24.36
C THR A 159 15.32 16.09 24.87
N LEU A 160 15.79 15.18 24.01
CA LEU A 160 16.19 13.82 24.43
C LEU A 160 17.40 13.86 25.38
N LEU A 161 18.41 14.66 25.05
CA LEU A 161 19.59 14.85 25.90
C LEU A 161 19.23 15.49 27.25
N TYR A 162 18.29 16.45 27.26
CA TYR A 162 17.81 17.07 28.49
C TYR A 162 17.07 16.09 29.41
N VAL A 163 16.19 15.25 28.87
CA VAL A 163 15.48 14.21 29.64
C VAL A 163 16.47 13.19 30.20
N ILE A 164 17.39 12.69 29.39
CA ILE A 164 18.38 11.68 29.83
C ILE A 164 19.32 12.27 30.88
N GLY A 165 19.84 13.49 30.67
CA GLY A 165 20.72 14.17 31.62
C GLY A 165 20.05 14.49 32.95
N SER A 166 18.81 14.98 32.93
CA SER A 166 18.05 15.26 34.15
C SER A 166 17.72 14.00 34.95
N HIS A 167 17.45 12.88 34.28
CA HIS A 167 17.27 11.58 34.94
C HIS A 167 18.57 11.00 35.51
N LEU A 168 19.71 11.14 34.82
CA LEU A 168 21.02 10.71 35.34
C LEU A 168 21.41 11.46 36.61
N ILE A 169 21.22 12.78 36.64
CA ILE A 169 21.56 13.62 37.80
C ILE A 169 20.64 13.32 38.99
N ARG A 170 19.34 13.12 38.76
CA ARG A 170 18.40 12.70 39.82
C ARG A 170 18.66 11.27 40.33
N SER A 171 19.04 10.35 39.44
CA SER A 171 19.35 8.96 39.80
C SER A 171 20.65 8.86 40.61
N MET A 172 21.64 9.73 40.35
CA MET A 172 22.86 9.82 41.16
C MET A 172 22.70 10.61 42.45
N GLY A 173 21.79 11.60 42.50
CA GLY A 173 21.51 12.37 43.71
C GLY A 173 20.65 11.66 44.76
N GLY A 174 20.11 10.48 44.45
CA GLY A 174 19.38 9.60 45.40
C GLY A 174 20.22 8.46 45.98
N LEU A 175 21.52 8.40 45.65
CA LEU A 175 22.48 7.39 46.12
C LEU A 175 23.52 7.94 47.11
N PHE A 176 23.33 9.18 47.59
CA PHE A 176 24.10 9.80 48.68
C PHE A 176 23.17 10.35 49.76
#